data_AF-A0A6C0IHC5-F1
#
_entry.id   AF-A0A6C0IHC5-F1
#
_cell.length_a   1.000
_cell.length_b   1.000
_cell.length_c   1.000
_cell.angle_alpha   90.00
_cell.angle_beta   90.00
_cell.angle_gamma   90.00
#
_symmetry.space_group_name_H-M   'P 1'
#
loop_
_entity.id
_entity.type
_entity.pdbx_description
1 polymer ?
#
loop_
_entity_poly.entity_id
_entity_poly.type
_entity_poly.pdbx_seq_one_letter_code
_entity_poly.pdbx_strand_id
1 'polypeptide(L)'
;MSSMLGGKLLGQGSYGCVFKPSLECKDKKDKKSSTNKITKILTKEHAEKEEHLSAMIRRIPHWKNYFAVSESICVPSSSAPKKEKDLDKCEVLEGKPLSDFRLLTMTYAGKELYNFPFDMYHFDFMAFVKHFIAAGAMLTVHGIVHGDLHQGNILVDAHNVPRMIDFNLSYQKDDAVIMSRSHSLEYYLDPPDFTLVNAIVKRYNPQMVINSIIYKKHIFRLIHIILGISYDDMHASMNDFLLKNSTPTLQPWFNQYWSKIDSWAIGANIIYLIKTLSYSPIFTRTLPQIKTVLYPVLRDMCAISPINRIDCVKALHRLNPDHFMFKGKEPLAAAWIN
;
A
#
# COMPACT_ATOMS: atom_id res chain seq x y z
N MET A 1 -21.22 2.79 -35.51
CA MET A 1 -20.67 2.43 -34.19
C MET A 1 -19.29 3.06 -34.07
N SER A 2 -19.16 4.10 -33.24
CA SER A 2 -17.93 4.89 -33.10
C SER A 2 -16.81 4.07 -32.47
N SER A 3 -15.63 4.04 -33.09
CA SER A 3 -14.40 3.55 -32.46
C SER A 3 -14.11 4.46 -31.26
N MET A 4 -14.20 3.93 -30.03
CA MET A 4 -13.72 4.70 -28.88
C MET A 4 -12.22 4.87 -29.03
N LEU A 5 -11.81 6.10 -29.33
CA LEU A 5 -10.44 6.58 -29.17
C LEU A 5 -10.03 6.25 -27.72
N GLY A 6 -8.90 5.56 -27.55
CA GLY A 6 -8.36 5.29 -26.22
C GLY A 6 -7.90 6.57 -25.52
N GLY A 7 -7.27 6.40 -24.36
CA GLY A 7 -6.38 7.44 -23.89
C GLY A 7 -7.04 8.63 -23.20
N LYS A 8 -8.22 8.45 -22.58
CA LYS A 8 -8.66 9.40 -21.55
C LYS A 8 -7.78 9.23 -20.31
N LEU A 9 -7.25 10.34 -19.81
CA LEU A 9 -6.45 10.36 -18.59
C LEU A 9 -7.36 10.06 -17.40
N LEU A 10 -7.05 9.00 -16.66
CA LEU A 10 -7.78 8.58 -15.47
C LEU A 10 -7.14 9.13 -14.20
N GLY A 11 -5.80 9.23 -14.18
CA GLY A 11 -5.04 9.75 -13.06
C GLY A 11 -3.57 9.95 -13.41
N GLN A 12 -2.90 10.77 -12.62
CA GLN A 12 -1.47 11.08 -12.77
C GLN A 12 -0.81 11.05 -11.39
N GLY A 13 0.38 10.46 -11.33
CA GLY A 13 1.27 10.49 -10.18
C GLY A 13 2.66 11.01 -10.57
N SER A 14 3.60 11.02 -9.63
CA SER A 14 4.94 11.57 -9.85
C SER A 14 5.76 10.84 -10.94
N TYR A 15 5.46 9.56 -11.19
CA TYR A 15 6.25 8.70 -12.06
C TYR A 15 5.53 8.30 -13.36
N GLY A 16 4.24 8.62 -13.48
CA GLY A 16 3.47 8.19 -14.64
C GLY A 16 1.99 8.57 -14.62
N CYS A 17 1.31 8.16 -15.69
CA CYS A 17 -0.11 8.44 -15.91
C CYS A 17 -0.88 7.16 -16.21
N VAL A 18 -2.15 7.14 -15.83
CA VAL A 18 -3.07 6.02 -16.03
C VAL A 18 -4.11 6.41 -17.04
N PHE A 19 -4.33 5.57 -18.05
CA PHE A 19 -5.26 5.82 -19.14
C PHE A 19 -6.33 4.74 -19.25
N LYS A 20 -7.55 5.16 -19.58
CA LYS A 20 -8.70 4.28 -19.83
C LYS A 20 -9.56 4.85 -20.97
N PRO A 21 -9.92 4.09 -22.02
CA PRO A 21 -9.46 2.74 -22.34
C PRO A 21 -7.93 2.65 -22.53
N SER A 22 -7.37 1.44 -22.44
CA SER A 22 -5.92 1.22 -22.54
C SER A 22 -5.32 1.76 -23.85
N LEU A 23 -4.12 2.32 -23.77
CA LEU A 23 -3.32 2.84 -24.89
C LEU A 23 -2.81 1.71 -25.81
N GLU A 24 -2.58 2.03 -27.08
CA GLU A 24 -2.05 1.10 -28.10
C GLU A 24 -0.55 0.75 -27.89
N CYS A 25 -0.22 -0.55 -27.90
CA CYS A 25 1.16 -1.04 -27.98
C CYS A 25 1.65 -1.05 -29.44
N LYS A 26 2.94 -0.80 -29.67
CA LYS A 26 3.58 -0.81 -31.01
C LYS A 26 3.28 -2.07 -31.84
N ASP A 27 3.26 -3.24 -31.20
CA ASP A 27 3.18 -4.55 -31.88
C ASP A 27 1.77 -5.18 -31.87
N LYS A 28 0.75 -4.54 -31.28
CA LYS A 28 -0.61 -5.08 -31.23
C LYS A 28 -1.49 -4.40 -32.29
N LYS A 29 -1.71 -5.10 -33.41
CA LYS A 29 -2.76 -4.74 -34.38
C LYS A 29 -4.14 -4.90 -33.72
N ASP A 30 -4.82 -3.78 -33.50
CA ASP A 30 -6.28 -3.64 -33.32
C ASP A 30 -7.01 -4.78 -32.59
N LYS A 31 -6.64 -5.06 -31.34
CA LYS A 31 -7.60 -5.68 -30.41
C LYS A 31 -8.33 -4.54 -29.72
N LYS A 32 -9.65 -4.43 -29.99
CA LYS A 32 -10.57 -3.50 -29.30
C LYS A 32 -10.15 -3.38 -27.84
N SER A 33 -9.74 -2.17 -27.45
CA SER A 33 -9.38 -1.85 -26.07
C SER A 33 -10.52 -2.29 -25.17
N SER A 34 -10.26 -3.30 -24.33
CA SER A 34 -11.28 -3.80 -23.41
C SER A 34 -11.63 -2.68 -22.45
N THR A 35 -12.92 -2.40 -22.27
CA THR A 35 -13.41 -1.37 -21.34
C THR A 35 -12.97 -1.62 -19.89
N ASN A 36 -12.51 -2.83 -19.57
CA ASN A 36 -12.04 -3.21 -18.25
C ASN A 36 -10.51 -3.19 -18.10
N LYS A 37 -9.76 -2.80 -19.13
CA LYS A 37 -8.29 -2.67 -19.07
C LYS A 37 -7.89 -1.20 -19.00
N ILE A 38 -6.82 -0.96 -18.25
CA ILE A 38 -6.13 0.33 -18.17
C ILE A 38 -4.67 0.13 -18.51
N THR A 39 -4.01 1.22 -18.90
CA THR A 39 -2.55 1.25 -19.08
C THR A 39 -1.94 2.34 -18.23
N LYS A 40 -0.90 1.98 -17.49
CA LYS A 40 -0.02 2.92 -16.80
C LYS A 40 1.20 3.17 -17.69
N ILE A 41 1.45 4.42 -18.05
CA ILE A 41 2.68 4.81 -18.74
C ILE A 41 3.70 5.26 -17.70
N LEU A 42 4.91 4.72 -17.80
CA LEU A 42 6.01 4.95 -16.87
C LEU A 42 7.32 5.04 -17.64
N THR A 43 8.35 5.66 -17.06
CA THR A 43 9.70 5.54 -17.61
C THR A 43 10.10 4.07 -17.69
N LYS A 44 10.98 3.74 -18.64
CA LYS A 44 11.44 2.36 -18.85
C LYS A 44 11.91 1.70 -17.55
N GLU A 45 12.74 2.37 -16.77
CA GLU A 45 13.28 1.85 -15.50
C GLU A 45 12.18 1.53 -14.48
N HIS A 46 11.26 2.48 -14.23
CA HIS A 46 10.17 2.26 -13.28
C HIS A 46 9.22 1.17 -13.74
N ALA A 47 8.93 1.10 -15.03
CA ALA A 47 8.07 0.07 -15.59
C ALA A 47 8.67 -1.33 -15.49
N GLU A 48 9.96 -1.48 -15.79
CA GLU A 48 10.66 -2.76 -15.72
C GLU A 48 10.77 -3.25 -14.27
N LYS A 49 11.02 -2.34 -13.32
CA LYS A 49 10.98 -2.65 -11.88
C LYS A 49 9.58 -3.08 -11.43
N GLU A 50 8.54 -2.31 -11.77
CA GLU A 50 7.16 -2.62 -11.37
C GLU A 50 6.66 -3.92 -12.02
N GLU A 51 7.02 -4.21 -13.27
CA GLU A 51 6.70 -5.49 -13.94
C GLU A 51 7.42 -6.67 -13.30
N HIS A 52 8.67 -6.51 -12.86
CA HIS A 52 9.41 -7.55 -12.16
C HIS A 52 8.70 -7.97 -10.86
N LEU A 53 8.32 -6.99 -10.03
CA LEU A 53 7.53 -7.22 -8.81
C LEU A 53 6.13 -7.77 -9.12
N SER A 54 5.47 -7.24 -10.15
CA SER A 54 4.19 -7.75 -10.64
C SER A 54 4.28 -9.23 -11.00
N ALA A 55 5.34 -9.66 -11.70
CA ALA A 55 5.54 -11.05 -12.08
C ALA A 55 5.70 -11.98 -10.87
N MET A 56 6.35 -11.51 -9.79
CA MET A 56 6.44 -12.26 -8.53
C MET A 56 5.08 -12.34 -7.84
N ILE A 57 4.35 -11.23 -7.74
CA ILE A 57 3.01 -11.18 -7.12
C ILE A 57 2.02 -12.08 -7.86
N ARG A 58 2.11 -12.17 -9.19
CA ARG A 58 1.25 -13.05 -10.01
C ARG A 58 1.45 -14.55 -9.71
N ARG A 59 2.54 -14.94 -9.03
CA ARG A 59 2.76 -16.31 -8.56
C ARG A 59 2.08 -16.60 -7.22
N ILE A 60 1.65 -15.57 -6.49
CA ILE A 60 0.93 -15.74 -5.22
C ILE A 60 -0.45 -16.36 -5.51
N PRO A 61 -0.86 -17.41 -4.77
CA PRO A 61 -2.19 -17.99 -4.91
C PRO A 61 -3.29 -16.94 -4.75
N HIS A 62 -4.26 -16.95 -5.67
CA HIS A 62 -5.38 -16.01 -5.68
C HIS A 62 -4.99 -14.53 -5.70
N TRP A 63 -3.79 -14.16 -6.17
CA TRP A 63 -3.30 -12.77 -6.19
C TRP A 63 -4.31 -11.76 -6.75
N LYS A 64 -5.09 -12.17 -7.76
CA LYS A 64 -6.10 -11.33 -8.40
C LYS A 64 -7.16 -10.84 -7.42
N ASN A 65 -7.34 -11.42 -6.25
CA ASN A 65 -8.29 -10.97 -5.25
C ASN A 65 -7.71 -9.85 -4.36
N TYR A 66 -6.40 -9.74 -4.26
CA TYR A 66 -5.70 -8.90 -3.29
C TYR A 66 -4.89 -7.78 -3.93
N PHE A 67 -4.48 -7.97 -5.19
CA PHE A 67 -3.58 -7.08 -5.89
C PHE A 67 -4.09 -6.79 -7.31
N ALA A 68 -3.88 -5.57 -7.76
CA ALA A 68 -4.02 -5.20 -9.17
C ALA A 68 -2.67 -4.74 -9.70
N VAL A 69 -1.93 -5.73 -10.20
CA VAL A 69 -0.57 -5.56 -10.75
C VAL A 69 -0.60 -5.61 -12.27
N SER A 70 0.51 -5.21 -12.89
CA SER A 70 0.68 -5.33 -14.34
C SER A 70 0.48 -6.78 -14.78
N GLU A 71 -0.12 -6.98 -15.95
CA GLU A 71 -0.31 -8.26 -16.62
C GLU A 71 0.55 -8.36 -17.90
N SER A 72 1.02 -7.23 -18.43
CA SER A 72 1.94 -7.20 -19.57
C SER A 72 2.60 -5.83 -19.69
N ILE A 73 3.85 -5.83 -20.16
CA ILE A 73 4.63 -4.64 -20.52
C ILE A 73 4.78 -4.53 -22.04
N CYS A 74 4.72 -3.31 -22.60
CA CYS A 74 5.02 -3.08 -24.02
C CYS A 74 5.55 -1.66 -24.27
N VAL A 75 6.05 -1.43 -25.49
CA VAL A 75 6.41 -0.08 -25.97
C VAL A 75 5.15 0.62 -26.48
N PRO A 76 4.90 1.90 -26.12
CA PRO A 76 3.81 2.68 -26.68
C PRO A 76 3.89 2.75 -28.22
N SER A 77 2.75 2.72 -28.89
CA SER A 77 2.71 2.92 -30.34
C SER A 77 3.16 4.34 -30.72
N SER A 78 3.95 4.47 -31.79
CA SER A 78 4.37 5.78 -32.32
C SER A 78 3.19 6.60 -32.87
N SER A 79 2.03 5.97 -33.14
CA SER A 79 0.81 6.66 -33.52
C SER A 79 -0.03 7.16 -32.35
N ALA A 80 0.34 6.84 -31.10
CA ALA A 80 -0.44 7.19 -29.90
C ALA A 80 -0.73 8.70 -29.79
N PRO A 81 0.22 9.63 -30.02
CA PRO A 81 -0.05 11.07 -29.93
C PRO A 81 -1.12 11.59 -30.90
N LYS A 82 -1.38 10.87 -32.01
CA LYS A 82 -2.37 11.26 -33.03
C LYS A 82 -3.76 10.68 -32.78
N LYS A 83 -3.89 9.69 -31.89
CA LYS A 83 -5.12 8.92 -31.67
C LYS A 83 -5.65 8.99 -30.24
N GLU A 84 -4.81 9.32 -29.27
CA GLU A 84 -5.10 9.18 -27.84
C GLU A 84 -5.41 10.56 -27.24
N LYS A 85 -6.63 10.73 -26.72
CA LYS A 85 -7.23 12.05 -26.49
C LYS A 85 -6.50 12.94 -25.47
N ASP A 86 -5.98 12.36 -24.40
CA ASP A 86 -5.41 13.10 -23.27
C ASP A 86 -3.93 12.74 -23.04
N LEU A 87 -3.23 12.18 -24.02
CA LEU A 87 -1.83 11.77 -23.87
C LEU A 87 -0.91 12.97 -23.58
N ASP A 88 -1.20 14.10 -24.21
CA ASP A 88 -0.53 15.40 -24.04
C ASP A 88 -0.70 15.99 -22.63
N LYS A 89 -1.74 15.58 -21.89
CA LYS A 89 -1.97 16.03 -20.50
C LYS A 89 -1.10 15.32 -19.48
N CYS A 90 -0.36 14.30 -19.89
CA CYS A 90 0.56 13.61 -19.00
C CYS A 90 1.88 14.37 -18.88
N GLU A 91 2.04 15.14 -17.81
CA GLU A 91 3.21 16.00 -17.57
C GLU A 91 4.54 15.20 -17.59
N VAL A 92 4.49 13.92 -17.20
CA VAL A 92 5.65 13.02 -17.19
C VAL A 92 6.24 12.79 -18.58
N LEU A 93 5.44 12.95 -19.65
CA LEU A 93 5.85 12.79 -21.05
C LEU A 93 6.44 14.08 -21.64
N GLU A 94 6.33 15.22 -20.96
CA GLU A 94 6.71 16.52 -21.51
C GLU A 94 8.20 16.55 -21.89
N GLY A 95 8.49 16.91 -23.14
CA GLY A 95 9.85 17.01 -23.67
C GLY A 95 10.59 15.67 -23.87
N LYS A 96 9.93 14.52 -23.74
CA LYS A 96 10.57 13.19 -23.85
C LYS A 96 9.96 12.32 -24.96
N PRO A 97 10.76 11.53 -25.70
CA PRO A 97 10.24 10.65 -26.73
C PRO A 97 9.50 9.45 -26.10
N LEU A 98 8.39 9.02 -26.72
CA LEU A 98 7.59 7.87 -26.23
C LEU A 98 8.37 6.55 -26.12
N SER A 99 9.50 6.41 -26.83
CA SER A 99 10.40 5.26 -26.74
C SER A 99 11.02 5.07 -25.36
N ASP A 100 11.11 6.13 -24.57
CA ASP A 100 11.69 6.14 -23.22
C ASP A 100 10.72 5.61 -22.17
N PHE A 101 9.49 5.32 -22.60
CA PHE A 101 8.40 4.86 -21.75
C PHE A 101 7.97 3.44 -22.08
N ARG A 102 7.26 2.85 -21.13
CA ARG A 102 6.60 1.56 -21.29
C ARG A 102 5.17 1.66 -20.79
N LEU A 103 4.30 0.87 -21.41
CA LEU A 103 2.92 0.70 -20.96
C LEU A 103 2.84 -0.59 -20.14
N LEU A 104 2.37 -0.47 -18.91
CA LEU A 104 1.93 -1.59 -18.09
C LEU A 104 0.42 -1.73 -18.21
N THR A 105 -0.04 -2.85 -18.76
CA THR A 105 -1.47 -3.15 -18.88
C THR A 105 -1.95 -3.88 -17.65
N MET A 106 -3.05 -3.43 -17.04
CA MET A 106 -3.66 -4.08 -15.87
C MET A 106 -5.18 -4.00 -15.94
N THR A 107 -5.85 -4.83 -15.14
CA THR A 107 -7.30 -4.79 -14.98
C THR A 107 -7.70 -3.60 -14.11
N TYR A 108 -8.76 -2.89 -14.50
CA TYR A 108 -9.34 -1.83 -13.67
C TYR A 108 -9.86 -2.42 -12.35
N ALA A 109 -9.37 -1.92 -11.21
CA ALA A 109 -9.63 -2.50 -9.90
C ALA A 109 -10.52 -1.63 -8.99
N GLY A 110 -11.18 -0.61 -9.54
CA GLY A 110 -12.13 0.23 -8.82
C GLY A 110 -11.65 1.65 -8.56
N LYS A 111 -12.15 2.27 -7.49
CA LYS A 111 -11.84 3.65 -7.10
C LYS A 111 -10.92 3.67 -5.90
N GLU A 112 -10.17 4.75 -5.73
CA GLU A 112 -9.29 4.95 -4.58
C GLU A 112 -10.08 4.93 -3.27
N LEU A 113 -9.50 4.35 -2.21
CA LEU A 113 -10.16 4.18 -0.92
C LEU A 113 -10.70 5.50 -0.34
N TYR A 114 -9.97 6.60 -0.50
CA TYR A 114 -10.39 7.91 0.01
C TYR A 114 -11.60 8.51 -0.73
N ASN A 115 -11.88 8.03 -1.96
CA ASN A 115 -12.98 8.47 -2.81
C ASN A 115 -14.11 7.43 -2.92
N PHE A 116 -13.97 6.28 -2.27
CA PHE A 116 -14.90 5.17 -2.46
C PHE A 116 -16.21 5.40 -1.66
N PRO A 117 -17.38 5.42 -2.33
CA PRO A 117 -18.66 5.67 -1.67
C PRO A 117 -19.22 4.37 -1.08
N PHE A 118 -18.75 3.99 0.11
CA PHE A 118 -19.25 2.80 0.79
C PHE A 118 -20.76 2.91 1.10
N ASP A 119 -21.52 1.88 0.68
CA ASP A 119 -22.90 1.71 1.11
C ASP A 119 -22.94 1.13 2.52
N MET A 120 -23.22 1.98 3.51
CA MET A 120 -23.23 1.61 4.93
C MET A 120 -24.25 0.53 5.31
N TYR A 121 -25.27 0.28 4.49
CA TYR A 121 -26.24 -0.78 4.76
C TYR A 121 -25.73 -2.18 4.39
N HIS A 122 -24.84 -2.26 3.38
CA HIS A 122 -24.34 -3.53 2.84
C HIS A 122 -22.84 -3.72 3.03
N PHE A 123 -22.13 -2.70 3.53
CA PHE A 123 -20.70 -2.75 3.73
C PHE A 123 -20.32 -3.56 4.98
N ASP A 124 -19.73 -4.72 4.76
CA ASP A 124 -19.09 -5.50 5.83
C ASP A 124 -17.66 -5.01 6.08
N PHE A 125 -17.52 -4.12 7.06
CA PHE A 125 -16.24 -3.56 7.48
C PHE A 125 -15.24 -4.62 7.96
N MET A 126 -15.70 -5.65 8.68
CA MET A 126 -14.78 -6.66 9.21
C MET A 126 -14.27 -7.59 8.12
N ALA A 127 -15.09 -7.93 7.14
CA ALA A 127 -14.65 -8.65 5.94
C ALA A 127 -13.61 -7.83 5.15
N PHE A 128 -13.86 -6.53 4.96
CA PHE A 128 -12.91 -5.60 4.32
C PHE A 128 -11.56 -5.60 5.05
N VAL A 129 -11.57 -5.44 6.38
CA VAL A 129 -10.36 -5.39 7.20
C VAL A 129 -9.58 -6.70 7.13
N LYS A 130 -10.26 -7.85 7.26
CA LYS A 130 -9.61 -9.17 7.16
C LYS A 130 -8.98 -9.38 5.79
N HIS A 131 -9.67 -8.99 4.71
CA HIS A 131 -9.16 -9.08 3.34
C HIS A 131 -7.94 -8.20 3.13
N PHE A 132 -7.96 -6.97 3.64
CA PHE A 132 -6.86 -6.02 3.50
C PHE A 132 -5.62 -6.45 4.29
N ILE A 133 -5.78 -6.96 5.52
CA ILE A 133 -4.69 -7.54 6.30
C ILE A 133 -4.15 -8.80 5.61
N ALA A 134 -5.02 -9.62 5.00
CA ALA A 134 -4.59 -10.79 4.25
C ALA A 134 -3.71 -10.44 3.04
N ALA A 135 -4.01 -9.35 2.31
CA ALA A 135 -3.12 -8.86 1.26
C ALA A 135 -1.72 -8.52 1.80
N GLY A 136 -1.63 -7.83 2.94
CA GLY A 136 -0.34 -7.52 3.59
C GLY A 136 0.40 -8.77 4.08
N ALA A 137 -0.34 -9.75 4.60
CA ALA A 137 0.21 -11.03 5.02
C ALA A 137 0.79 -11.80 3.82
N MET A 138 0.12 -11.78 2.67
CA MET A 138 0.59 -12.42 1.44
C MET A 138 1.89 -11.81 0.92
N LEU A 139 2.03 -10.49 0.96
CA LEU A 139 3.30 -9.84 0.61
C LEU A 139 4.41 -10.23 1.59
N THR A 140 4.09 -10.21 2.89
CA THR A 140 5.03 -10.56 3.97
C THR A 140 5.59 -11.97 3.78
N VAL A 141 4.75 -13.00 3.58
CA VAL A 141 5.25 -14.38 3.43
C VAL A 141 6.08 -14.60 2.16
N HIS A 142 5.94 -13.72 1.17
CA HIS A 142 6.74 -13.74 -0.07
C HIS A 142 7.94 -12.79 -0.02
N GLY A 143 8.25 -12.20 1.14
CA GLY A 143 9.42 -11.32 1.29
C GLY A 143 9.31 -10.00 0.56
N ILE A 144 8.09 -9.53 0.29
CA ILE A 144 7.82 -8.26 -0.41
C ILE A 144 7.32 -7.23 0.59
N VAL A 145 7.86 -6.03 0.51
CA VAL A 145 7.33 -4.84 1.17
C VAL A 145 6.81 -3.89 0.11
N HIS A 146 5.55 -3.52 0.22
CA HIS A 146 4.95 -2.53 -0.65
C HIS A 146 5.59 -1.16 -0.43
N GLY A 147 5.67 -0.73 0.83
CA GLY A 147 6.40 0.47 1.24
C GLY A 147 5.75 1.79 0.83
N ASP A 148 4.56 1.82 0.25
CA ASP A 148 3.88 3.07 -0.16
C ASP A 148 2.35 2.92 -0.16
N LEU A 149 1.83 2.27 0.88
CA LEU A 149 0.41 1.93 0.99
C LEU A 149 -0.46 3.11 1.46
N HIS A 150 -0.57 4.16 0.65
CA HIS A 150 -1.54 5.24 0.91
C HIS A 150 -2.93 4.91 0.39
N GLN A 151 -3.95 5.65 0.83
CA GLN A 151 -5.35 5.45 0.40
C GLN A 151 -5.56 5.58 -1.12
N GLY A 152 -4.62 6.18 -1.86
CA GLY A 152 -4.63 6.24 -3.33
C GLY A 152 -4.10 4.96 -3.98
N ASN A 153 -3.24 4.21 -3.28
CA ASN A 153 -2.71 2.91 -3.73
C ASN A 153 -3.56 1.73 -3.23
N ILE A 154 -4.78 2.00 -2.76
CA ILE A 154 -5.78 1.00 -2.39
C ILE A 154 -7.02 1.27 -3.23
N LEU A 155 -7.30 0.40 -4.19
CA LEU A 155 -8.51 0.49 -5.01
C LEU A 155 -9.58 -0.45 -4.45
N VAL A 156 -10.81 0.04 -4.38
CA VAL A 156 -11.98 -0.71 -3.92
C VAL A 156 -12.94 -0.89 -5.08
N ASP A 157 -13.29 -2.14 -5.37
CA ASP A 157 -14.23 -2.48 -6.43
C ASP A 157 -15.69 -2.37 -5.97
N ALA A 158 -16.63 -2.58 -6.90
CA ALA A 158 -18.07 -2.47 -6.63
C ALA A 158 -18.60 -3.50 -5.61
N HIS A 159 -17.81 -4.52 -5.26
CA HIS A 159 -18.15 -5.54 -4.27
C HIS A 159 -17.48 -5.25 -2.91
N ASN A 160 -16.97 -4.03 -2.71
CA ASN A 160 -16.24 -3.60 -1.52
C ASN A 160 -14.94 -4.39 -1.27
N VAL A 161 -14.32 -4.97 -2.31
CA VAL A 161 -13.06 -5.71 -2.16
C VAL A 161 -11.87 -4.77 -2.37
N PRO A 162 -11.01 -4.54 -1.35
CA PRO A 162 -9.82 -3.73 -1.54
C PRO A 162 -8.70 -4.51 -2.25
N ARG A 163 -7.99 -3.83 -3.14
CA ARG A 163 -6.79 -4.32 -3.83
C ARG A 163 -5.68 -3.30 -3.75
N MET A 164 -4.46 -3.75 -3.43
CA MET A 164 -3.27 -2.91 -3.47
C MET A 164 -2.78 -2.76 -4.91
N ILE A 165 -2.29 -1.56 -5.25
CA ILE A 165 -1.72 -1.19 -6.54
C ILE A 165 -0.41 -0.43 -6.36
N ASP A 166 0.30 -0.21 -7.46
CA ASP A 166 1.50 0.62 -7.54
C ASP A 166 2.70 0.08 -6.74
N PHE A 167 3.39 -0.89 -7.34
CA PHE A 167 4.55 -1.55 -6.75
C PHE A 167 5.89 -0.97 -7.23
N ASN A 168 5.91 0.22 -7.84
CA ASN A 168 7.15 0.83 -8.34
C ASN A 168 8.17 1.16 -7.23
N LEU A 169 7.68 1.49 -6.03
CA LEU A 169 8.48 1.81 -4.84
C LEU A 169 8.65 0.64 -3.88
N SER A 170 8.09 -0.53 -4.24
CA SER A 170 8.25 -1.76 -3.46
C SER A 170 9.66 -2.33 -3.59
N TYR A 171 10.00 -3.18 -2.63
CA TYR A 171 11.31 -3.81 -2.50
C TYR A 171 11.17 -5.17 -1.82
N GLN A 172 12.15 -6.03 -2.06
CA GLN A 172 12.25 -7.34 -1.44
C GLN A 172 13.07 -7.26 -0.15
N LYS A 173 12.84 -8.21 0.77
CA LYS A 173 13.55 -8.28 2.05
C LYS A 173 15.08 -8.39 1.91
N ASP A 174 15.56 -8.89 0.77
CA ASP A 174 16.98 -9.12 0.49
C ASP A 174 17.61 -7.98 -0.36
N ASP A 175 16.84 -6.94 -0.70
CA ASP A 175 17.36 -5.80 -1.47
C ASP A 175 18.32 -4.99 -0.57
N ALA A 176 19.62 -5.08 -0.84
CA ALA A 176 20.69 -4.45 -0.06
C ALA A 176 20.77 -2.91 -0.19
N VAL A 177 19.94 -2.32 -1.06
CA VAL A 177 20.06 -0.93 -1.48
C VAL A 177 18.65 -0.33 -1.56
N ILE A 178 18.49 0.86 -0.97
CA ILE A 178 17.34 1.79 -1.02
C ILE A 178 16.59 1.84 0.31
N MET A 179 17.13 2.66 1.22
CA MET A 179 16.43 3.08 2.43
C MET A 179 16.52 4.57 2.72
N SER A 180 17.30 5.34 1.95
CA SER A 180 17.35 6.79 2.11
C SER A 180 16.18 7.44 1.36
N ARG A 181 14.97 7.28 1.86
CA ARG A 181 13.85 8.12 1.42
C ARG A 181 14.04 9.54 1.98
N SER A 182 13.63 10.55 1.21
CA SER A 182 13.61 11.93 1.71
C SER A 182 12.65 11.99 2.90
N HIS A 183 13.05 12.69 3.95
CA HIS A 183 12.20 12.80 5.14
C HIS A 183 11.03 13.69 4.79
N SER A 184 9.82 13.16 4.85
CA SER A 184 8.63 13.99 4.89
C SER A 184 7.84 13.66 6.16
N LEU A 185 7.72 14.65 7.02
CA LEU A 185 6.88 14.58 8.22
C LEU A 185 5.38 14.46 7.87
N GLU A 186 5.02 14.64 6.59
CA GLU A 186 3.66 14.50 6.08
C GLU A 186 3.29 13.05 5.70
N TYR A 187 4.28 12.17 5.50
CA TYR A 187 4.04 10.75 5.23
C TYR A 187 3.69 10.01 6.52
N TYR A 188 2.38 9.87 6.78
CA TYR A 188 1.83 9.16 7.95
C TYR A 188 2.00 7.62 7.89
N LEU A 189 2.37 7.10 6.72
CA LEU A 189 2.45 5.66 6.43
C LEU A 189 3.80 5.08 6.76
N ASP A 190 4.83 5.92 6.82
CA ASP A 190 6.12 5.52 7.35
C ASP A 190 5.98 5.24 8.85
N PRO A 191 6.37 4.04 9.32
CA PRO A 191 6.42 3.76 10.73
C PRO A 191 7.31 4.78 11.48
N PRO A 192 6.99 5.08 12.75
CA PRO A 192 7.75 6.07 13.52
C PRO A 192 9.22 5.71 13.69
N ASP A 193 9.51 4.43 13.86
CA ASP A 193 10.87 3.91 13.95
C ASP A 193 11.63 4.03 12.63
N PHE A 194 11.00 3.77 11.49
CA PHE A 194 11.63 4.04 10.18
C PHE A 194 11.99 5.53 10.04
N THR A 195 11.07 6.41 10.43
CA THR A 195 11.27 7.87 10.42
C THR A 195 12.43 8.25 11.35
N LEU A 196 12.47 7.68 12.55
CA LEU A 196 13.49 7.97 13.56
C LEU A 196 14.88 7.48 13.13
N VAL A 197 15.01 6.23 12.68
CA VAL A 197 16.31 5.66 12.25
C VAL A 197 16.89 6.46 11.10
N ASN A 198 16.06 6.84 10.13
CA ASN A 198 16.44 7.71 9.03
C ASN A 198 16.98 9.07 9.52
N ALA A 199 16.32 9.68 10.52
CA ALA A 199 16.75 10.96 11.08
C ALA A 199 18.05 10.86 11.86
N ILE A 200 18.26 9.77 12.59
CA ILE A 200 19.50 9.50 13.32
C ILE A 200 20.67 9.36 12.34
N VAL A 201 20.50 8.63 11.24
CA VAL A 201 21.51 8.51 10.19
C VAL A 201 21.87 9.86 9.58
N LYS A 202 20.91 10.78 9.48
CA LYS A 202 21.12 12.18 9.05
C LYS A 202 21.60 13.11 10.17
N ARG A 203 21.98 12.57 11.33
CA ARG A 203 22.54 13.29 12.49
C ARG A 203 21.56 14.28 13.16
N TYR A 204 20.25 14.06 13.02
CA TYR A 204 19.26 14.80 13.81
C TYR A 204 19.22 14.31 15.26
N ASN A 205 18.84 15.20 16.20
CA ASN A 205 18.67 14.84 17.60
C ASN A 205 17.47 13.86 17.78
N PRO A 206 17.68 12.65 18.33
CA PRO A 206 16.64 11.63 18.43
C PRO A 206 15.41 12.09 19.22
N GLN A 207 15.60 12.81 20.34
CA GLN A 207 14.51 13.24 21.21
C GLN A 207 13.64 14.30 20.52
N MET A 208 14.26 15.25 19.81
CA MET A 208 13.52 16.24 19.02
C MET A 208 12.71 15.59 17.89
N VAL A 209 13.25 14.54 17.28
CA VAL A 209 12.56 13.77 16.24
C VAL A 209 11.39 12.99 16.82
N ILE A 210 11.56 12.31 17.95
CA ILE A 210 10.47 11.60 18.66
C ILE A 210 9.32 12.58 18.98
N ASN A 211 9.63 13.74 19.57
CA ASN A 211 8.63 14.75 19.86
C ASN A 211 7.93 15.23 18.58
N SER A 212 8.67 15.45 17.50
CA SER A 212 8.09 15.86 16.21
C SER A 212 7.18 14.80 15.61
N ILE A 213 7.58 13.51 15.66
CA ILE A 213 6.76 12.40 15.17
C ILE A 213 5.44 12.35 15.95
N ILE A 214 5.52 12.28 17.27
CA ILE A 214 4.37 12.03 18.15
C ILE A 214 3.35 13.18 18.10
N TYR A 215 3.82 14.43 18.11
CA TYR A 215 2.91 15.59 18.18
C TYR A 215 2.52 16.17 16.82
N LYS A 216 3.32 16.00 15.76
CA LYS A 216 3.02 16.58 14.44
C LYS A 216 2.36 15.61 13.47
N LYS A 217 2.65 14.29 13.56
CA LYS A 217 2.00 13.33 12.65
C LYS A 217 0.55 13.08 13.09
N HIS A 218 -0.41 13.42 12.23
CA HIS A 218 -1.84 13.31 12.52
C HIS A 218 -2.29 11.90 12.95
N ILE A 219 -1.67 10.84 12.43
CA ILE A 219 -1.99 9.46 12.81
C ILE A 219 -1.83 9.19 14.32
N PHE A 220 -0.88 9.83 15.01
CA PHE A 220 -0.69 9.66 16.46
C PHE A 220 -1.86 10.21 17.26
N ARG A 221 -2.41 11.35 16.83
CA ARG A 221 -3.66 11.90 17.39
C ARG A 221 -4.82 10.93 17.21
N LEU A 222 -4.93 10.28 16.05
CA LEU A 222 -5.98 9.28 15.81
C LEU A 222 -5.78 8.02 16.65
N ILE A 223 -4.54 7.52 16.78
CA ILE A 223 -4.22 6.38 17.66
C ILE A 223 -4.62 6.72 19.10
N HIS A 224 -4.33 7.93 19.57
CA HIS A 224 -4.75 8.37 20.90
C HIS A 224 -6.28 8.35 21.07
N ILE A 225 -7.02 9.00 20.16
CA ILE A 225 -8.48 9.13 20.25
C ILE A 225 -9.19 7.78 20.06
N ILE A 226 -8.76 6.98 19.09
CA ILE A 226 -9.46 5.76 18.67
C ILE A 226 -9.00 4.56 19.48
N LEU A 227 -7.69 4.37 19.63
CA LEU A 227 -7.14 3.19 20.31
C LEU A 227 -6.90 3.42 21.81
N GLY A 228 -6.95 4.67 22.29
CA GLY A 228 -6.81 5.02 23.70
C GLY A 228 -5.38 4.89 24.23
N ILE A 229 -4.38 5.01 23.36
CA ILE A 229 -2.96 5.01 23.77
C ILE A 229 -2.59 6.44 24.19
N SER A 230 -2.01 6.62 25.38
CA SER A 230 -1.61 7.96 25.82
C SER A 230 -0.35 8.45 25.08
N TYR A 231 -0.16 9.77 24.99
CA TYR A 231 1.07 10.33 24.43
C TYR A 231 2.31 9.91 25.23
N ASP A 232 2.18 9.77 26.55
CA ASP A 232 3.26 9.30 27.43
C ASP A 232 3.64 7.85 27.11
N ASP A 233 2.66 6.96 26.89
CA ASP A 233 2.93 5.58 26.47
C ASP A 233 3.62 5.53 25.10
N MET A 234 3.22 6.41 24.17
CA MET A 234 3.87 6.51 22.85
C MET A 234 5.33 6.95 22.98
N HIS A 235 5.60 7.94 23.84
CA HIS A 235 6.95 8.40 24.15
C HIS A 235 7.79 7.31 24.80
N ALA A 236 7.26 6.68 25.84
CA ALA A 236 7.93 5.58 26.54
C ALA A 236 8.28 4.43 25.58
N SER A 237 7.36 4.09 24.67
CA SER A 237 7.58 3.06 23.67
C SER A 237 8.71 3.41 22.68
N MET A 238 8.78 4.64 22.17
CA MET A 238 9.90 5.08 21.31
C MET A 238 11.23 5.11 22.05
N ASN A 239 11.22 5.55 23.31
CA ASN A 239 12.42 5.61 24.14
C ASN A 239 12.95 4.21 24.47
N ASP A 240 12.07 3.24 24.77
CA ASP A 240 12.44 1.83 24.94
C ASP A 240 13.14 1.25 23.70
N PHE A 241 12.65 1.60 22.51
CA PHE A 241 13.30 1.21 21.25
C PHE A 241 14.73 1.76 21.14
N LEU A 242 14.94 3.04 21.46
CA LEU A 242 16.26 3.67 21.45
C LEU A 242 17.22 3.07 22.48
N LEU A 243 16.73 2.80 23.69
CA LEU A 243 17.55 2.19 24.76
C LEU A 243 18.06 0.80 24.36
N LYS A 244 17.23 0.02 23.67
CA LYS A 244 17.60 -1.32 23.17
C LYS A 244 18.45 -1.27 21.89
N ASN A 245 18.52 -0.12 21.21
CA ASN A 245 19.21 0.06 19.93
C ASN A 245 19.95 1.39 19.93
N SER A 246 21.01 1.53 20.73
CA SER A 246 21.68 2.81 20.99
C SER A 246 22.23 3.53 19.75
N THR A 247 22.51 2.81 18.67
CA THR A 247 22.96 3.36 17.37
C THR A 247 22.28 2.62 16.23
N PRO A 248 20.97 2.85 15.98
CA PRO A 248 20.27 2.12 14.94
C PRO A 248 20.76 2.61 13.58
N THR A 249 21.20 1.66 12.76
CA THR A 249 21.49 1.91 11.34
C THR A 249 20.36 1.32 10.49
N LEU A 250 20.20 1.83 9.27
CA LEU A 250 19.06 1.45 8.43
C LEU A 250 19.05 -0.05 8.09
N GLN A 251 20.20 -0.62 7.70
CA GLN A 251 20.25 -2.03 7.28
C GLN A 251 19.92 -3.03 8.41
N PRO A 252 20.52 -2.96 9.62
CA PRO A 252 20.16 -3.86 10.71
C PRO A 252 18.71 -3.68 11.17
N TRP A 253 18.22 -2.43 11.26
CA TRP A 253 16.81 -2.18 11.55
C TRP A 253 15.91 -2.86 10.51
N PHE A 254 16.26 -2.75 9.23
CA PHE A 254 15.47 -3.32 8.16
C PHE A 254 15.46 -4.85 8.21
N ASN A 255 16.63 -5.46 8.29
CA ASN A 255 16.79 -6.91 8.40
C ASN A 255 15.94 -7.49 9.54
N GLN A 256 15.77 -6.73 10.63
CA GLN A 256 15.00 -7.15 11.79
C GLN A 256 13.49 -6.87 11.69
N TYR A 257 13.09 -5.76 11.05
CA TYR A 257 11.72 -5.24 11.18
C TYR A 257 10.96 -5.04 9.87
N TRP A 258 11.54 -5.40 8.71
CA TRP A 258 10.93 -5.17 7.39
C TRP A 258 9.47 -5.67 7.28
N SER A 259 9.16 -6.84 7.87
CA SER A 259 7.81 -7.46 7.81
C SER A 259 6.74 -6.65 8.55
N LYS A 260 7.15 -5.70 9.38
CA LYS A 260 6.26 -4.87 10.22
C LYS A 260 5.98 -3.51 9.60
N ILE A 261 6.63 -3.16 8.47
CA ILE A 261 6.48 -1.87 7.80
C ILE A 261 5.07 -1.71 7.25
N ASP A 262 4.63 -2.61 6.38
CA ASP A 262 3.29 -2.54 5.79
C ASP A 262 2.19 -2.84 6.83
N SER A 263 2.51 -3.56 7.91
CA SER A 263 1.58 -3.76 9.04
C SER A 263 1.18 -2.43 9.67
N TRP A 264 2.14 -1.53 9.91
CA TRP A 264 1.85 -0.17 10.38
C TRP A 264 0.98 0.58 9.38
N ALA A 265 1.35 0.57 8.09
CA ALA A 265 0.64 1.31 7.05
C ALA A 265 -0.82 0.83 6.89
N ILE A 266 -1.05 -0.48 6.90
CA ILE A 266 -2.38 -1.09 6.84
C ILE A 266 -3.19 -0.72 8.09
N GLY A 267 -2.62 -0.87 9.29
CA GLY A 267 -3.27 -0.48 10.53
C GLY A 267 -3.65 1.00 10.55
N ALA A 268 -2.76 1.88 10.08
CA ALA A 268 -3.02 3.32 9.97
C ALA A 268 -4.17 3.62 9.00
N ASN A 269 -4.21 2.98 7.82
CA ASN A 269 -5.32 3.11 6.87
C ASN A 269 -6.66 2.65 7.48
N ILE A 270 -6.66 1.55 8.24
CA ILE A 270 -7.86 1.07 8.94
C ILE A 270 -8.32 2.08 10.00
N ILE A 271 -7.41 2.67 10.76
CA ILE A 271 -7.73 3.72 11.75
C ILE A 271 -8.34 4.95 11.06
N TYR A 272 -7.77 5.40 9.94
CA TYR A 272 -8.36 6.47 9.14
C TYR A 272 -9.75 6.10 8.60
N LEU A 273 -9.94 4.86 8.16
CA LEU A 273 -11.24 4.38 7.70
C LEU A 273 -12.27 4.37 8.83
N ILE A 274 -11.90 3.91 10.03
CA ILE A 274 -12.76 3.99 11.23
C ILE A 274 -13.15 5.45 11.49
N LYS A 275 -12.19 6.38 11.47
CA LYS A 275 -12.45 7.82 11.63
C LYS A 275 -13.46 8.33 10.60
N THR A 276 -13.31 7.95 9.33
CA THR A 276 -14.18 8.41 8.24
C THR A 276 -15.58 7.79 8.33
N LEU A 277 -15.68 6.51 8.67
CA LEU A 277 -16.97 5.84 8.76
C LEU A 277 -17.73 6.21 10.04
N SER A 278 -17.06 6.67 11.09
CA SER A 278 -17.69 7.11 12.35
C SER A 278 -18.61 8.33 12.20
N TYR A 279 -18.56 9.04 11.07
CA TYR A 279 -19.56 10.08 10.74
C TYR A 279 -20.93 9.48 10.37
N SER A 280 -21.00 8.19 10.05
CA SER A 280 -22.25 7.47 9.79
C SER A 280 -22.85 6.92 11.08
N PRO A 281 -24.10 7.26 11.43
CA PRO A 281 -24.80 6.65 12.57
C PRO A 281 -24.94 5.13 12.46
N ILE A 282 -25.01 4.59 11.23
CA ILE A 282 -25.13 3.15 10.99
C ILE A 282 -23.86 2.45 11.43
N PHE A 283 -22.69 2.95 11.02
CA PHE A 283 -21.40 2.39 11.40
C PHE A 283 -21.15 2.52 12.91
N THR A 284 -21.46 3.67 13.50
CA THR A 284 -21.27 3.92 14.95
C THR A 284 -22.06 2.95 15.82
N ARG A 285 -23.20 2.42 15.36
CA ARG A 285 -23.95 1.36 16.08
C ARG A 285 -23.20 0.02 16.12
N THR A 286 -22.36 -0.27 15.13
CA THR A 286 -21.55 -1.51 15.05
C THR A 286 -20.21 -1.40 15.78
N LEU A 287 -19.76 -0.17 16.08
CA LEU A 287 -18.45 0.13 16.67
C LEU A 287 -18.13 -0.63 17.96
N PRO A 288 -19.06 -0.83 18.92
CA PRO A 288 -18.78 -1.59 20.14
C PRO A 288 -18.30 -3.02 19.85
N GLN A 289 -18.90 -3.70 18.88
CA GLN A 289 -18.54 -5.07 18.50
C GLN A 289 -17.21 -5.09 17.74
N ILE A 290 -16.98 -4.12 16.86
CA ILE A 290 -15.70 -3.96 16.16
C ILE A 290 -14.58 -3.72 17.17
N LYS A 291 -14.81 -2.86 18.17
CA LYS A 291 -13.82 -2.46 19.17
C LYS A 291 -13.29 -3.64 19.98
N THR A 292 -14.15 -4.57 20.40
CA THR A 292 -13.73 -5.72 21.21
C THR A 292 -12.81 -6.67 20.45
N VAL A 293 -13.03 -6.83 19.14
CA VAL A 293 -12.28 -7.78 18.30
C VAL A 293 -11.06 -7.12 17.65
N LEU A 294 -11.24 -5.96 17.02
CA LEU A 294 -10.25 -5.36 16.14
C LEU A 294 -9.24 -4.47 16.86
N TYR A 295 -9.65 -3.73 17.90
CA TYR A 295 -8.74 -2.72 18.49
C TYR A 295 -7.52 -3.33 19.16
N PRO A 296 -7.58 -4.49 19.86
CA PRO A 296 -6.38 -5.16 20.33
C PRO A 296 -5.39 -5.49 19.21
N VAL A 297 -5.89 -5.93 18.05
CA VAL A 297 -5.04 -6.22 16.88
C VAL A 297 -4.46 -4.94 16.30
N LEU A 298 -5.24 -3.87 16.18
CA LEU A 298 -4.74 -2.58 15.69
C LEU A 298 -3.71 -1.94 16.63
N ARG A 299 -3.84 -2.10 17.95
CA ARG A 299 -2.81 -1.63 18.90
C ARG A 299 -1.48 -2.33 18.66
N ASP A 300 -1.50 -3.61 18.34
CA ASP A 300 -0.29 -4.39 18.07
C ASP A 300 0.26 -4.12 16.66
N MET A 301 -0.59 -3.94 15.64
CA MET A 301 -0.15 -3.56 14.28
C MET A 301 0.41 -2.14 14.23
N CYS A 302 -0.17 -1.23 15.03
CA CYS A 302 0.27 0.16 15.17
C CYS A 302 1.04 0.39 16.47
N ALA A 303 1.71 -0.64 17.00
CA ALA A 303 2.59 -0.45 18.14
C ALA A 303 3.71 0.52 17.74
N ILE A 304 3.97 1.50 18.61
CA ILE A 304 4.88 2.60 18.30
C ILE A 304 6.31 2.08 18.14
N SER A 305 6.80 1.30 19.10
CA SER A 305 8.04 0.55 18.94
C SER A 305 7.87 -0.65 17.99
N PRO A 306 8.80 -0.87 17.04
CA PRO A 306 8.77 -2.02 16.16
C PRO A 306 9.06 -3.32 16.91
N ILE A 307 9.62 -3.27 18.13
CA ILE A 307 9.87 -4.44 18.97
C ILE A 307 8.54 -5.14 19.28
N ASN A 308 7.53 -4.36 19.68
CA ASN A 308 6.21 -4.85 20.07
C ASN A 308 5.24 -4.97 18.90
N ARG A 309 5.58 -4.38 17.74
CA ARG A 309 4.71 -4.40 16.56
C ARG A 309 4.57 -5.81 15.99
N ILE A 310 3.37 -6.23 15.64
CA ILE A 310 3.13 -7.48 14.92
C ILE A 310 3.09 -7.24 13.41
N ASP A 311 3.50 -8.23 12.63
CA ASP A 311 3.31 -8.24 11.17
C ASP A 311 1.85 -8.60 10.79
N CYS A 312 1.53 -8.50 9.49
CA CYS A 312 0.20 -8.80 8.98
C CYS A 312 -0.17 -10.29 9.11
N VAL A 313 0.82 -11.20 9.16
CA VAL A 313 0.57 -12.64 9.27
C VAL A 313 0.00 -12.95 10.66
N LYS A 314 0.64 -12.43 11.71
CA LYS A 314 0.17 -12.54 13.10
C LYS A 314 -1.17 -11.83 13.30
N ALA A 315 -1.35 -10.65 12.69
CA ALA A 315 -2.61 -9.93 12.75
C ALA A 315 -3.77 -10.71 12.10
N LEU A 316 -3.54 -11.28 10.90
CA LEU A 316 -4.52 -12.09 10.20
C LEU A 316 -4.87 -13.35 11.01
N HIS A 317 -3.87 -14.03 11.58
CA HIS A 317 -4.11 -15.24 12.36
C HIS A 317 -5.04 -14.97 13.56
N ARG A 318 -4.88 -13.83 14.25
CA ARG A 318 -5.77 -13.45 15.36
C ARG A 318 -7.20 -13.15 14.92
N LEU A 319 -7.40 -12.58 13.73
CA LEU A 319 -8.72 -12.19 13.23
C LEU A 319 -9.42 -13.28 12.41
N ASN A 320 -8.65 -14.20 11.84
CA ASN A 320 -9.12 -15.26 10.94
C ASN A 320 -8.12 -16.44 10.92
N PRO A 321 -8.04 -17.23 12.01
CA PRO A 321 -7.12 -18.38 12.10
C PRO A 321 -7.43 -19.48 11.09
N ASP A 322 -8.65 -19.47 10.52
CA ASP A 322 -9.12 -20.45 9.55
C ASP A 322 -8.84 -20.05 8.09
N HIS A 323 -8.16 -18.92 7.87
CA HIS A 323 -7.78 -18.45 6.54
C HIS A 323 -6.91 -19.49 5.80
N PHE A 324 -7.06 -19.60 4.47
CA PHE A 324 -6.36 -20.59 3.65
C PHE A 324 -4.81 -20.48 3.72
N MET A 325 -4.30 -19.34 4.15
CA MET A 325 -2.86 -19.16 4.40
C MET A 325 -2.33 -20.04 5.54
N PHE A 326 -3.19 -20.43 6.46
CA PHE A 326 -2.85 -21.23 7.65
C PHE A 326 -3.37 -22.66 7.57
N LYS A 327 -4.40 -22.91 6.74
CA LYS A 327 -5.05 -24.21 6.59
C LYS A 327 -5.00 -24.68 5.14
N GLY A 328 -4.56 -25.91 4.92
CA GLY A 328 -4.48 -26.54 3.60
C GLY A 328 -3.41 -27.62 3.55
N LYS A 329 -3.24 -28.25 2.37
CA LYS A 329 -2.18 -29.26 2.14
C LYS A 329 -0.78 -28.65 2.18
N GLU A 330 -0.65 -27.37 1.81
CA GLU A 330 0.58 -26.58 1.86
C GLU A 330 0.27 -25.17 2.38
N PRO A 331 0.23 -24.96 3.71
CA PRO A 331 -0.11 -23.67 4.29
C PRO A 331 1.03 -22.65 4.06
N LEU A 332 0.72 -21.57 3.34
CA LEU A 332 1.68 -20.50 2.96
C LEU A 332 2.40 -19.86 4.17
N ALA A 333 1.78 -19.85 5.34
CA ALA A 333 2.21 -19.08 6.50
C ALA A 333 2.40 -19.90 7.78
N ALA A 334 2.38 -21.24 7.72
CA ALA A 334 2.47 -22.06 8.94
C ALA A 334 3.78 -21.83 9.72
N ALA A 335 4.89 -21.57 9.03
CA ALA A 335 6.18 -21.30 9.66
C ALA A 335 6.28 -19.93 10.38
N TRP A 336 5.30 -19.02 10.18
CA TRP A 336 5.32 -17.66 10.72
C TRP A 336 4.60 -17.51 12.07
N ILE A 337 3.79 -18.52 12.44
CA ILE A 337 2.98 -18.50 13.67
C ILE A 337 3.65 -19.30 14.80
N ASN A 338 4.61 -20.17 14.48
CA ASN A 338 5.34 -20.98 15.45
C ASN A 338 6.45 -20.21 16.16
#